data_AF-A0A2S2ND20-F1
#
_entry.id   AF-A0A2S2ND20-F1
#
_cell.length_a   1.000
_cell.length_b   1.000
_cell.length_c   1.000
_cell.angle_alpha   90.00
_cell.angle_beta   90.00
_cell.angle_gamma   90.00
#
_symmetry.space_group_name_H-M   'P 1'
#
loop_
_entity.id
_entity.type
_entity.pdbx_description
1 polymer ?
#
loop_
_entity_poly.entity_id
_entity_poly.type
_entity_poly.pdbx_seq_one_letter_code
_entity_poly.pdbx_strand_id
1 'polypeptide(L)'
;LKFIKNYRDQFDQILVKAKAIADELGVDSEIKVVRKRIKKKNFDYERSDDTDHRTAVEKFKHEFFYTLMDVVTTSLTYRFEILKIHVDLWNFLYDLKNAPENENELLKHCIDLHNHLKDGSDSDIDGVELCTEIVNIKQLLISCLDVSSPLNILQYIFDY
;
A
#
# COMPACT_ATOMS: atom_id res chain seq x y z
N LEU A 1 -5.99 1.06 6.98
CA LEU A 1 -5.68 -0.08 7.89
C LEU A 1 -6.85 -0.48 8.81
N LYS A 2 -7.56 0.45 9.46
CA LYS A 2 -8.70 0.13 10.36
C LYS A 2 -9.76 -0.77 9.71
N PHE A 3 -10.10 -0.50 8.45
CA PHE A 3 -11.02 -1.33 7.68
C PHE A 3 -10.59 -2.81 7.63
N ILE A 4 -9.36 -3.09 7.19
CA ILE A 4 -8.83 -4.46 7.05
C ILE A 4 -8.79 -5.19 8.39
N LYS A 5 -8.37 -4.51 9.47
CA LYS A 5 -8.38 -5.07 10.82
C LYS A 5 -9.80 -5.47 11.25
N ASN A 6 -10.77 -4.59 11.07
CA ASN A 6 -12.17 -4.89 11.38
C ASN A 6 -12.74 -6.02 10.49
N TYR A 7 -12.37 -6.04 9.20
CA TYR A 7 -12.83 -7.05 8.24
C TYR A 7 -12.38 -8.46 8.64
N ARG A 8 -11.17 -8.60 9.21
CA ARG A 8 -10.63 -9.87 9.72
C ARG A 8 -11.54 -10.48 10.80
N ASP A 9 -12.12 -9.66 11.67
CA ASP A 9 -12.97 -10.13 12.77
C ASP A 9 -14.43 -10.39 12.34
N GLN A 10 -14.80 -10.01 11.11
CA GLN A 10 -16.15 -10.13 10.57
C GLN A 10 -16.37 -11.38 9.71
N PHE A 11 -15.49 -12.39 9.81
CA PHE A 11 -15.52 -13.58 8.96
C PHE A 11 -16.90 -14.24 8.87
N ASP A 12 -17.61 -14.37 10.00
CA ASP A 12 -18.90 -15.07 10.01
C ASP A 12 -19.98 -14.29 9.23
N GLN A 13 -19.94 -12.95 9.28
CA GLN A 13 -20.82 -12.09 8.47
C GLN A 13 -20.45 -12.13 6.99
N ILE A 14 -19.14 -12.18 6.69
CA ILE A 14 -18.62 -12.30 5.33
C ILE A 14 -19.06 -13.64 4.72
N LEU A 15 -18.99 -14.72 5.48
CA LEU A 15 -19.39 -16.05 5.04
C LEU A 15 -20.89 -16.08 4.68
N VAL A 16 -21.75 -15.48 5.51
CA VAL A 16 -23.19 -15.38 5.22
C VAL A 16 -23.44 -14.61 3.92
N LYS A 17 -22.77 -13.47 3.73
CA LYS A 17 -22.91 -12.67 2.50
C LYS A 17 -22.37 -13.41 1.27
N ALA A 18 -21.22 -14.08 1.40
CA ALA A 18 -20.63 -14.84 0.31
C ALA A 18 -21.53 -16.01 -0.12
N LYS A 19 -22.18 -16.69 0.83
CA LYS A 19 -23.17 -17.73 0.53
C LYS A 19 -24.38 -17.17 -0.22
N ALA A 20 -24.94 -16.05 0.24
CA ALA A 20 -26.06 -15.40 -0.44
C ALA A 20 -25.73 -15.02 -1.89
N ILE A 21 -24.50 -14.51 -2.14
CA ILE A 21 -24.02 -14.20 -3.50
C ILE A 21 -23.86 -15.48 -4.33
N ALA A 22 -23.29 -16.54 -3.77
CA ALA A 22 -23.14 -17.81 -4.47
C ALA A 22 -24.50 -18.42 -4.86
N ASP A 23 -25.48 -18.38 -3.95
CA ASP A 23 -26.84 -18.85 -4.20
C ASP A 23 -27.51 -18.02 -5.31
N GLU A 24 -27.35 -16.69 -5.31
CA GLU A 24 -27.85 -15.80 -6.38
C GLU A 24 -27.22 -16.13 -7.75
N LEU A 25 -25.94 -16.51 -7.76
CA LEU A 25 -25.21 -16.89 -8.97
C LEU A 25 -25.44 -18.35 -9.38
N GLY A 26 -26.23 -19.12 -8.63
CA GLY A 26 -26.43 -20.55 -8.88
C GLY A 26 -25.16 -21.40 -8.69
N VAL A 27 -24.19 -20.91 -7.90
CA VAL A 27 -22.93 -21.57 -7.58
C VAL A 27 -23.08 -22.28 -6.23
N ASP A 28 -22.50 -23.47 -6.10
CA ASP A 28 -22.42 -24.20 -4.83
C ASP A 28 -21.73 -23.34 -3.76
N SER A 29 -22.47 -23.02 -2.69
CA SER A 29 -22.05 -22.13 -1.61
C SER A 29 -21.35 -22.88 -0.46
N GLU A 30 -21.21 -24.21 -0.55
CA GLU A 30 -20.51 -25.02 0.44
C GLU A 30 -19.00 -25.11 0.21
N ILE A 31 -18.23 -24.85 1.26
CA ILE A 31 -16.78 -25.08 1.25
C ILE A 31 -16.55 -26.59 1.35
N LYS A 32 -16.06 -27.17 0.26
CA LYS A 32 -15.84 -28.62 0.15
C LYS A 32 -14.85 -29.13 1.18
N VAL A 33 -15.21 -30.23 1.84
CA VAL A 33 -14.33 -30.96 2.75
C VAL A 33 -13.25 -31.67 1.93
N VAL A 34 -11.98 -31.32 2.16
CA VAL A 34 -10.87 -32.07 1.57
C VAL A 34 -10.86 -33.49 2.15
N ARG A 35 -10.91 -34.51 1.28
CA ARG A 35 -10.89 -35.92 1.71
C ARG A 35 -9.62 -36.19 2.52
N LYS A 36 -9.80 -36.58 3.79
CA LYS A 36 -8.67 -37.05 4.60
C LYS A 36 -8.12 -38.34 4.03
N ARG A 37 -6.81 -38.37 3.75
CA ARG A 37 -6.12 -39.58 3.30
C ARG A 37 -5.95 -40.53 4.48
N ILE A 38 -6.74 -41.59 4.52
CA ILE A 38 -6.57 -42.66 5.51
C ILE A 38 -5.36 -43.50 5.09
N LYS A 39 -4.35 -43.57 5.95
CA LYS A 39 -3.24 -44.52 5.81
C LYS A 39 -3.61 -45.82 6.54
N LYS A 40 -3.32 -46.96 5.92
CA LYS A 40 -3.50 -48.26 6.56
C LYS A 40 -2.52 -48.36 7.74
N LYS A 41 -3.02 -48.74 8.91
CA LYS A 41 -2.17 -49.04 10.05
C LYS A 41 -1.56 -50.42 9.88
N ASN A 42 -0.29 -50.59 10.23
CA ASN A 42 0.37 -51.88 10.22
C ASN A 42 0.26 -52.61 11.57
N PHE A 43 0.07 -51.84 12.65
CA PHE A 43 -0.05 -52.35 14.01
C PHE A 43 -1.17 -51.65 14.79
N ASP A 44 -1.83 -52.37 15.70
CA ASP A 44 -3.00 -51.89 16.42
C ASP A 44 -2.70 -50.78 17.45
N TYR A 45 -1.42 -50.64 17.86
CA TYR A 45 -0.97 -49.56 18.74
C TYR A 45 -0.70 -48.23 18.01
N GLU A 46 -0.75 -48.22 16.67
CA GLU A 46 -0.58 -46.98 15.90
C GLU A 46 -1.79 -46.05 16.14
N ARG A 47 -1.54 -44.88 16.73
CA ARG A 47 -2.56 -43.83 16.87
C ARG A 47 -2.90 -43.30 15.47
N SER A 48 -4.18 -43.11 15.16
CA SER A 48 -4.56 -42.47 13.91
C SER A 48 -4.06 -41.03 13.92
N ASP A 49 -3.42 -40.60 12.83
CA ASP A 49 -2.94 -39.23 12.57
C ASP A 49 -4.10 -38.21 12.36
N ASP A 50 -5.31 -38.58 12.80
CA ASP A 50 -6.55 -37.86 12.60
C ASP A 50 -6.74 -36.80 13.70
N THR A 51 -5.74 -35.93 13.84
CA THR A 51 -5.63 -35.00 14.98
C THR A 51 -6.34 -33.68 14.73
N ASP A 52 -6.72 -33.39 13.48
CA ASP A 52 -7.40 -32.15 13.13
C ASP A 52 -8.92 -32.35 13.02
N HIS A 53 -9.62 -31.93 14.07
CA HIS A 53 -11.08 -32.01 14.22
C HIS A 53 -11.82 -30.78 13.68
N ARG A 54 -11.12 -29.79 13.12
CA ARG A 54 -11.73 -28.57 12.56
C ARG A 54 -12.57 -28.89 11.32
N THR A 55 -13.72 -28.23 11.22
CA THR A 55 -14.59 -28.24 10.03
C THR A 55 -13.89 -27.61 8.82
N ALA A 56 -14.38 -27.87 7.60
CA ALA A 56 -13.82 -27.25 6.39
C ALA A 56 -13.87 -25.72 6.44
N VAL A 57 -14.91 -25.15 7.05
CA VAL A 57 -15.05 -23.70 7.26
C VAL A 57 -14.00 -23.18 8.25
N GLU A 58 -13.78 -23.86 9.37
CA GLU A 58 -12.74 -23.46 10.34
C GLU A 58 -11.34 -23.56 9.73
N LYS A 59 -11.06 -24.60 8.94
CA LYS A 59 -9.79 -24.70 8.20
C LYS A 59 -9.63 -23.54 7.23
N PHE A 60 -10.64 -23.25 6.41
CA PHE A 60 -10.61 -22.11 5.50
C PHE A 60 -10.41 -20.78 6.25
N LYS A 61 -11.12 -20.58 7.37
CA LYS A 61 -11.00 -19.39 8.23
C LYS A 61 -9.57 -19.18 8.72
N HIS A 62 -8.95 -20.23 9.26
CA HIS A 62 -7.63 -20.12 9.88
C HIS A 62 -6.45 -20.22 8.90
N GLU A 63 -6.51 -21.14 7.95
CA GLU A 63 -5.38 -21.47 7.07
C GLU A 63 -5.33 -20.59 5.82
N PHE A 64 -6.47 -20.03 5.41
CA PHE A 64 -6.55 -19.16 4.24
C PHE A 64 -6.94 -17.74 4.63
N PHE A 65 -8.14 -17.55 5.20
CA PHE A 65 -8.67 -16.20 5.40
C PHE A 65 -7.82 -15.37 6.36
N TYR A 66 -7.52 -15.87 7.56
CA TYR A 66 -6.65 -15.14 8.50
C TYR A 66 -5.25 -14.92 7.96
N THR A 67 -4.64 -15.94 7.36
CA THR A 67 -3.31 -15.80 6.74
C THR A 67 -3.30 -14.73 5.64
N LEU A 68 -4.32 -14.72 4.78
CA LEU A 68 -4.48 -13.69 3.75
C LEU A 68 -4.64 -12.30 4.37
N MET A 69 -5.50 -12.16 5.38
CA MET A 69 -5.74 -10.89 6.06
C MET A 69 -4.47 -10.36 6.75
N ASP A 70 -3.66 -11.25 7.31
CA ASP A 70 -2.38 -10.90 7.94
C ASP A 70 -1.37 -10.42 6.87
N VAL A 71 -1.29 -11.10 5.72
CA VAL A 71 -0.45 -10.69 4.57
C VAL A 71 -0.89 -9.33 4.02
N VAL A 72 -2.19 -9.14 3.80
CA VAL A 72 -2.77 -7.87 3.30
C VAL A 72 -2.49 -6.74 4.31
N THR A 73 -2.63 -7.01 5.60
CA THR A 73 -2.35 -6.02 6.65
C THR A 73 -0.90 -5.58 6.63
N THR A 74 0.04 -6.53 6.61
CA THR A 74 1.48 -6.23 6.58
C THR A 74 1.86 -5.50 5.31
N SER A 75 1.39 -5.97 4.14
CA SER A 75 1.67 -5.35 2.84
C SER A 75 1.17 -3.91 2.77
N LEU A 76 -0.07 -3.66 3.20
CA LEU A 76 -0.64 -2.31 3.21
C LEU A 76 0.04 -1.40 4.22
N THR A 77 0.42 -1.92 5.40
CA THR A 77 1.13 -1.13 6.41
C THR A 77 2.45 -0.63 5.85
N TYR A 78 3.27 -1.55 5.31
CA TYR A 78 4.54 -1.22 4.68
C TYR A 78 4.39 -0.21 3.53
N ARG A 79 3.40 -0.41 2.66
CA ARG A 79 3.14 0.52 1.55
C ARG A 79 2.72 1.91 2.02
N PHE A 80 1.91 2.01 3.08
CA PHE A 80 1.54 3.32 3.65
C PHE A 80 2.72 4.01 4.33
N GLU A 81 3.60 3.26 4.99
CA GLU A 81 4.82 3.81 5.58
C GLU A 81 5.75 4.38 4.50
N ILE A 82 6.00 3.62 3.43
CA ILE A 82 6.77 4.10 2.27
C ILE A 82 6.10 5.32 1.65
N LEU A 83 4.78 5.26 1.42
CA LEU A 83 4.05 6.38 0.82
C LEU A 83 4.15 7.63 1.67
N LYS A 84 4.11 7.49 3.00
CA LYS A 84 4.31 8.61 3.91
C LYS A 84 5.70 9.22 3.75
N ILE A 85 6.75 8.41 3.75
CA ILE A 85 8.14 8.87 3.53
C ILE A 85 8.24 9.58 2.18
N HIS A 86 7.64 9.02 1.13
CA HIS A 86 7.64 9.61 -0.20
C HIS A 86 6.90 10.95 -0.24
N VAL A 87 5.72 11.05 0.36
CA VAL A 87 4.98 12.32 0.45
C VAL A 87 5.77 13.34 1.27
N ASP A 88 6.34 12.96 2.41
CA ASP A 88 7.11 13.87 3.26
C ASP A 88 8.35 14.46 2.54
N LEU A 89 8.97 13.68 1.63
CA LEU A 89 10.13 14.11 0.83
C LEU A 89 9.75 14.92 -0.41
N TRP A 90 8.66 14.56 -1.10
CA TRP A 90 8.35 15.09 -2.44
C TRP A 90 7.17 16.08 -2.47
N ASN A 91 6.43 16.23 -1.37
CA ASN A 91 5.18 17.02 -1.34
C ASN A 91 5.35 18.46 -1.84
N PHE A 92 6.47 19.11 -1.56
CA PHE A 92 6.72 20.49 -1.92
C PHE A 92 6.75 20.70 -3.45
N LEU A 93 7.06 19.64 -4.21
CA LEU A 93 7.03 19.64 -5.68
C LEU A 93 5.64 19.40 -6.27
N TYR A 94 4.71 18.84 -5.49
CA TYR A 94 3.34 18.53 -5.96
C TYR A 94 2.45 19.74 -6.10
N ASP A 95 2.77 20.83 -5.41
CA ASP A 95 2.05 22.09 -5.53
C ASP A 95 3.04 23.24 -5.32
N LEU A 96 3.75 23.61 -6.38
CA LEU A 96 4.76 24.66 -6.31
C LEU A 96 4.16 26.03 -5.92
N LYS A 97 2.85 26.25 -6.17
CA LYS A 97 2.16 27.46 -5.72
C LYS A 97 2.14 27.55 -4.20
N ASN A 98 1.91 26.42 -3.53
CA ASN A 98 1.85 26.30 -2.08
C ASN A 98 3.15 25.75 -1.44
N ALA A 99 4.23 25.61 -2.22
CA ALA A 99 5.54 25.29 -1.68
C ALA A 99 5.95 26.34 -0.62
N PRO A 100 6.82 25.99 0.34
CA PRO A 100 7.22 26.92 1.41
C PRO A 100 7.61 28.30 0.87
N GLU A 101 7.04 29.35 1.45
CA GLU A 101 7.39 30.75 1.12
C GLU A 101 8.74 31.13 1.72
N ASN A 102 9.09 30.53 2.86
CA ASN A 102 10.38 30.71 3.50
C ASN A 102 11.44 29.95 2.71
N GLU A 103 12.37 30.67 2.09
CA GLU A 103 13.45 30.10 1.30
C GLU A 103 14.35 29.14 2.11
N ASN A 104 14.56 29.39 3.40
CA ASN A 104 15.34 28.46 4.24
C ASN A 104 14.62 27.13 4.46
N GLU A 105 13.29 27.16 4.56
CA GLU A 105 12.47 25.95 4.68
C GLU A 105 12.43 25.18 3.36
N LEU A 106 12.26 25.90 2.23
CA LEU A 106 12.35 25.31 0.89
C LEU A 106 13.71 24.68 0.63
N LEU A 107 14.79 25.38 0.97
CA LEU A 107 16.16 24.88 0.82
C LEU A 107 16.36 23.60 1.63
N LYS A 108 15.83 23.54 2.86
CA LYS A 108 15.88 22.32 3.67
C LYS A 108 15.22 21.15 2.94
N HIS A 109 14.01 21.34 2.39
CA HIS A 109 13.33 20.30 1.62
C HIS A 109 14.13 19.87 0.37
N CYS A 110 14.73 20.81 -0.34
CA CYS A 110 15.54 20.51 -1.53
C CYS A 110 16.83 19.73 -1.17
N ILE A 111 17.48 20.09 -0.06
CA ILE A 111 18.66 19.39 0.46
C ILE A 111 18.30 18.00 1.00
N ASP A 112 17.17 17.86 1.70
CA ASP A 112 16.67 16.57 2.16
C ASP A 112 16.40 15.63 0.97
N LEU A 113 15.82 16.16 -0.11
CA LEU A 113 15.60 15.41 -1.35
C LEU A 113 16.93 15.05 -2.05
N HIS A 114 17.86 16.00 -2.19
CA HIS A 114 19.20 15.75 -2.75
C HIS A 114 19.89 14.61 -2.01
N ASN A 115 19.94 14.68 -0.68
CA ASN A 115 20.61 13.68 0.13
C ASN A 115 19.91 12.32 0.05
N HIS A 116 18.59 12.29 -0.14
CA HIS A 116 17.83 11.06 -0.31
C HIS A 116 18.12 10.35 -1.64
N LEU A 117 18.37 11.12 -2.71
CA LEU A 117 18.64 10.60 -4.05
C LEU A 117 20.12 10.35 -4.34
N LYS A 118 21.01 10.87 -3.50
CA LYS A 118 22.44 10.71 -3.62
C LYS A 118 22.88 9.26 -3.42
N ASP A 119 23.66 8.74 -4.36
CA ASP A 119 24.36 7.46 -4.25
C ASP A 119 25.88 7.69 -4.23
N GLY A 120 26.48 7.57 -3.04
CA GLY A 120 27.91 7.83 -2.86
C GLY A 120 28.29 9.28 -3.14
N SER A 121 29.07 9.53 -4.19
CA SER A 121 29.43 10.87 -4.66
C SER A 121 28.45 11.44 -5.68
N ASP A 122 27.61 10.60 -6.25
CA ASP A 122 26.82 10.94 -7.43
C ASP A 122 25.42 11.35 -6.98
N SER A 123 24.89 12.40 -7.61
CA SER A 123 23.56 12.91 -7.33
C SER A 123 22.92 13.36 -8.62
N ASP A 124 21.69 12.92 -8.87
CA ASP A 124 20.90 13.33 -10.03
C ASP A 124 20.43 14.78 -9.93
N ILE A 125 20.38 15.33 -8.71
CA ILE A 125 19.91 16.70 -8.44
C ILE A 125 20.89 17.44 -7.54
N ASP A 126 21.00 18.76 -7.70
CA ASP A 126 21.64 19.66 -6.73
C ASP A 126 20.56 20.39 -5.91
N GLY A 127 20.61 20.27 -4.59
CA GLY A 127 19.56 20.85 -3.73
C GLY A 127 19.56 22.38 -3.68
N VAL A 128 20.71 23.02 -3.90
CA VAL A 128 20.83 24.49 -3.94
C VAL A 128 20.32 25.01 -5.28
N GLU A 129 20.71 24.35 -6.37
CA GLU A 129 20.21 24.69 -7.71
C GLU A 129 18.69 24.48 -7.79
N LEU A 130 18.18 23.34 -7.31
CA LEU A 130 16.74 23.05 -7.28
C LEU A 130 15.96 24.11 -6.48
N CYS A 131 16.47 24.55 -5.33
CA CYS A 131 15.81 25.62 -4.56
C CYS A 131 15.73 26.92 -5.36
N THR A 132 16.83 27.28 -6.05
CA THR A 132 16.92 28.48 -6.88
C THR A 132 15.93 28.41 -8.05
N GLU A 133 15.86 27.26 -8.74
CA GLU A 133 14.92 27.00 -9.83
C GLU A 133 13.46 27.14 -9.38
N ILE A 134 13.13 26.59 -8.21
CA ILE A 134 11.77 26.68 -7.65
C ILE A 134 11.41 28.13 -7.28
N VAL A 135 12.33 28.88 -6.67
CA VAL A 135 12.08 30.30 -6.36
C VAL A 135 11.79 31.10 -7.63
N ASN A 136 12.58 30.86 -8.68
CA ASN A 136 12.42 31.53 -9.96
C ASN A 136 11.09 31.16 -10.64
N ILE A 137 10.76 29.85 -10.70
CA ILE A 137 9.52 29.41 -11.35
C ILE A 137 8.28 29.85 -10.56
N LYS A 138 8.32 29.92 -9.23
CA LYS A 138 7.21 30.44 -8.41
C LYS A 138 6.87 31.88 -8.78
N GLN A 139 7.86 32.74 -9.02
CA GLN A 139 7.64 34.12 -9.46
C GLN A 139 6.95 34.18 -10.85
N LEU A 140 7.30 33.25 -11.74
CA LEU A 140 6.66 33.11 -13.05
C LEU A 140 5.23 32.55 -12.94
N LEU A 141 5.00 31.56 -12.09
CA LEU A 141 3.68 30.97 -11.87
C LEU A 141 2.69 32.00 -11.30
N ILE A 142 3.12 32.76 -10.28
CA ILE A 142 2.31 33.84 -9.68
C ILE A 142 1.94 34.91 -10.73
N SER A 143 2.81 35.16 -11.71
CA SER A 143 2.60 36.23 -12.70
C SER A 143 1.84 35.79 -13.95
N CYS A 144 1.91 34.51 -14.35
CA CYS A 144 1.40 34.07 -15.66
C CYS A 144 0.37 32.93 -15.65
N LEU A 145 0.22 32.17 -14.56
CA LEU A 145 -0.45 30.87 -14.62
C LEU A 145 -1.37 30.63 -13.42
N ASP A 146 -2.67 30.43 -13.66
CA ASP A 146 -3.60 29.88 -12.66
C ASP A 146 -3.44 28.35 -12.55
N VAL A 147 -2.18 27.91 -12.41
CA VAL A 147 -1.76 26.54 -12.61
C VAL A 147 -1.05 26.06 -11.36
N SER A 148 -1.64 25.06 -10.69
CA SER A 148 -1.08 24.43 -9.49
C SER A 148 -0.63 22.99 -9.72
N SER A 149 -0.97 22.38 -10.87
CA SER A 149 -0.63 20.98 -11.14
C SER A 149 0.81 20.84 -11.65
N PRO A 150 1.62 19.90 -11.09
CA PRO A 150 2.98 19.63 -11.56
C PRO A 150 3.07 19.30 -13.05
N LEU A 151 2.06 18.61 -13.59
CA LEU A 151 2.01 18.26 -15.02
C LEU A 151 2.01 19.51 -15.91
N ASN A 152 1.22 20.50 -15.54
CA ASN A 152 1.12 21.73 -16.33
C ASN A 152 2.39 22.59 -16.20
N ILE A 153 3.07 22.54 -15.05
CA ILE A 153 4.37 23.20 -14.85
C ILE A 153 5.43 22.54 -15.74
N LEU A 154 5.47 21.21 -15.78
CA LEU A 154 6.36 20.46 -16.68
C LEU A 154 6.07 20.78 -18.15
N GLN A 155 4.79 20.87 -18.53
CA GLN A 155 4.40 21.25 -19.88
C GLN A 155 4.89 22.68 -20.21
N TYR A 156 4.75 23.62 -19.27
CA TYR A 156 5.28 24.97 -19.44
C TYR A 156 6.80 25.00 -19.62
N ILE A 157 7.55 24.21 -18.83
CA ILE A 157 9.02 24.11 -18.97
C ILE A 157 9.40 23.48 -20.31
N PHE A 158 8.64 22.50 -20.79
CA PHE A 158 8.92 21.83 -22.06
C PHE A 158 8.62 22.69 -23.29
N ASP A 159 7.56 23.51 -23.22
CA ASP A 159 7.12 24.35 -24.33
C ASP A 159 7.96 25.64 -24.51
N TYR A 160 8.87 25.93 -23.57
CA TYR A 160 9.76 27.10 -23.56
C TYR A 160 11.20 26.74 -23.95
#